data_AF-A0A3C0G253-F1
#
_entry.id   AF-A0A3C0G253-F1
#
_cell.length_a   1.000
_cell.length_b   1.000
_cell.length_c   1.000
_cell.angle_alpha   90.00
_cell.angle_beta   90.00
_cell.angle_gamma   90.00
#
_symmetry.space_group_name_H-M   'P 1'
#
loop_
_entity.id
_entity.type
_entity.pdbx_description
1 polymer ?
#
loop_
_entity_poly.entity_id
_entity_poly.type
_entity_poly.pdbx_seq_one_letter_code
_entity_poly.pdbx_strand_id
1 'polypeptide(L)'
;INSDRILINSKSDDIRLSSNIHIGLSALEAVGIDAGNHFTVNSPEIYLGLGATEPLILGDQMTEWLSSLLDALRSFTYTNSGGPTGPAINVYLLDQLEATLDTLKSRQNKTL
;
A
#
# COMPACT_ATOMS: atom_id res chain seq x y z
N ILE A 1 15.38 7.15 -32.40
CA ILE A 1 14.25 6.79 -33.29
C ILE A 1 13.21 7.89 -33.12
N ASN A 2 12.71 8.47 -34.21
CA ASN A 2 11.58 9.40 -34.19
C ASN A 2 10.54 8.86 -35.18
N SER A 3 9.34 8.53 -34.70
CA SER A 3 8.33 7.84 -35.50
C SER A 3 6.94 8.14 -34.98
N ASP A 4 5.96 8.16 -35.87
CA ASP A 4 4.54 8.25 -35.51
C ASP A 4 4.10 7.05 -34.65
N ARG A 5 4.68 5.85 -34.87
CA ARG A 5 4.36 4.65 -34.08
C ARG A 5 5.49 3.64 -34.05
N ILE A 6 5.79 3.16 -32.85
CA ILE A 6 6.66 2.01 -32.61
C ILE A 6 5.83 0.89 -31.98
N LEU A 7 5.89 -0.33 -32.55
CA LEU A 7 5.27 -1.53 -31.99
C LEU A 7 6.37 -2.57 -31.75
N ILE A 8 6.55 -2.97 -30.50
CA ILE A 8 7.47 -4.04 -30.11
C ILE A 8 6.63 -5.19 -29.58
N ASN A 9 6.81 -6.39 -30.12
CA ASN A 9 6.00 -7.56 -29.77
C ASN A 9 6.87 -8.82 -29.70
N SER A 10 6.82 -9.53 -28.56
CA SER A 10 7.41 -10.86 -28.39
C SER A 10 6.29 -11.88 -28.21
N LYS A 11 6.27 -12.92 -29.04
CA LYS A 11 5.18 -13.92 -29.05
C LYS A 11 5.46 -15.15 -28.18
N SER A 12 6.72 -15.41 -27.85
CA SER A 12 7.15 -16.69 -27.29
C SER A 12 8.03 -16.57 -26.05
N ASP A 13 8.68 -15.42 -25.85
CA ASP A 13 9.60 -15.20 -24.75
C ASP A 13 9.31 -13.82 -24.14
N ASP A 14 10.27 -12.89 -24.10
CA ASP A 14 10.10 -11.60 -23.43
C ASP A 14 10.63 -10.39 -24.24
N ILE A 15 10.31 -9.19 -23.75
CA ILE A 15 10.91 -7.92 -24.18
C ILE A 15 11.64 -7.36 -22.96
N ARG A 16 12.96 -7.15 -23.08
CA ARG A 16 13.78 -6.52 -22.03
C ARG A 16 14.16 -5.10 -22.43
N LEU A 17 13.87 -4.15 -21.55
CA LEU A 17 14.25 -2.75 -21.69
C LEU A 17 15.08 -2.36 -20.46
N SER A 18 16.30 -1.88 -20.68
CA SER A 18 17.24 -1.52 -19.60
C SER A 18 17.97 -0.22 -19.93
N SER A 19 18.25 0.58 -18.91
CA SER A 19 19.02 1.83 -19.00
C SER A 19 19.93 1.93 -17.78
N ASN A 20 21.09 2.57 -17.92
CA ASN A 20 22.02 2.79 -16.80
C ASN A 20 21.49 3.83 -15.78
N ILE A 21 20.61 4.73 -16.23
CA ILE A 21 20.17 5.88 -15.41
C ILE A 21 18.66 5.87 -15.25
N HIS A 22 17.91 5.85 -16.35
CA HIS A 22 16.47 6.06 -16.30
C HIS A 22 15.76 5.47 -17.52
N ILE A 23 14.58 4.89 -17.28
CA ILE A 23 13.57 4.55 -18.28
C ILE A 23 12.32 5.35 -17.92
N GLY A 24 11.88 6.23 -18.83
CA GLY A 24 10.67 7.03 -18.65
C GLY A 24 9.57 6.57 -19.59
N LEU A 25 8.35 6.47 -19.07
CA LEU A 25 7.13 6.23 -19.84
C LEU A 25 6.17 7.39 -19.60
N SER A 26 5.81 8.09 -20.66
CA SER A 26 4.86 9.21 -20.58
C SER A 26 4.02 9.26 -21.85
N ALA A 27 2.78 9.72 -21.71
CA ALA A 27 1.84 9.89 -22.80
C ALA A 27 0.91 11.07 -22.49
N LEU A 28 0.33 11.67 -23.53
CA LEU A 28 -0.60 12.78 -23.38
C LEU A 28 -1.89 12.36 -22.64
N GLU A 29 -2.39 11.15 -22.92
CA GLU A 29 -3.65 10.66 -22.37
C GLU A 29 -3.43 9.58 -21.31
N ALA A 30 -2.77 8.47 -21.66
CA ALA A 30 -2.61 7.34 -20.74
C ALA A 30 -1.37 6.49 -21.05
N VAL A 31 -0.78 5.92 -19.99
CA VAL A 31 0.16 4.81 -20.07
C VAL A 31 -0.53 3.58 -19.48
N GLY A 32 -0.81 2.58 -20.31
CA GLY A 32 -1.42 1.32 -19.90
C GLY A 32 -0.37 0.25 -19.66
N ILE A 33 -0.44 -0.42 -18.51
CA ILE A 33 0.33 -1.62 -18.19
C ILE A 33 -0.67 -2.69 -17.79
N ASP A 34 -0.79 -3.73 -18.60
CA ASP A 34 -1.67 -4.87 -18.34
C ASP A 34 -0.83 -6.13 -18.22
N ALA A 35 -1.15 -6.95 -17.22
CA ALA A 35 -0.51 -8.24 -17.01
C ALA A 35 -1.57 -9.27 -16.62
N GLY A 36 -1.73 -10.32 -17.43
CA GLY A 36 -2.76 -11.34 -17.20
C GLY A 36 -2.56 -12.17 -15.92
N ASN A 37 -1.34 -12.25 -15.38
CA ASN A 37 -1.02 -13.01 -14.17
C ASN A 37 -0.57 -12.13 -13.01
N HIS A 38 0.57 -11.44 -13.15
CA HIS A 38 1.11 -10.58 -12.11
C HIS A 38 1.91 -9.43 -12.71
N PHE A 39 1.87 -8.27 -12.04
CA PHE A 39 2.74 -7.14 -12.29
C PHE A 39 3.70 -7.01 -11.11
N THR A 40 5.01 -6.95 -11.39
CA THR A 40 6.05 -6.87 -10.36
C THR A 40 6.88 -5.63 -10.57
N VAL A 41 6.93 -4.78 -9.55
CA VAL A 41 7.81 -3.61 -9.47
C VAL A 41 8.71 -3.80 -8.26
N ASN A 42 10.01 -3.75 -8.47
CA ASN A 42 10.99 -3.89 -7.39
C ASN A 42 11.86 -2.63 -7.35
N SER A 43 11.70 -1.85 -6.29
CA SER A 43 12.43 -0.62 -6.03
C SER A 43 12.41 -0.35 -4.52
N PRO A 44 13.47 0.22 -3.94
CA PRO A 44 13.46 0.66 -2.54
C PRO A 44 12.34 1.66 -2.23
N GLU A 45 11.96 2.50 -3.20
CA GLU A 45 10.88 3.48 -3.07
C GLU A 45 9.99 3.48 -4.31
N ILE A 46 8.67 3.58 -4.09
CA ILE A 46 7.64 3.69 -5.14
C ILE A 46 6.75 4.89 -4.81
N TYR A 47 6.74 5.87 -5.72
CA TYR A 47 5.92 7.07 -5.63
C TYR A 47 4.74 6.95 -6.60
N LEU A 48 3.51 7.08 -6.09
CA LEU A 48 2.28 7.02 -6.90
C LEU A 48 1.54 8.35 -6.82
N GLY A 49 1.41 9.02 -7.97
CA GLY A 49 0.73 10.31 -8.09
C GLY A 49 1.67 11.48 -8.37
N LEU A 50 1.12 12.56 -8.94
CA LEU A 50 1.89 13.76 -9.26
C LEU A 50 2.25 14.49 -7.95
N GLY A 51 3.54 14.70 -7.71
CA GLY A 51 4.02 15.40 -6.52
C GLY A 51 3.93 14.57 -5.24
N ALA A 52 3.86 13.25 -5.34
CA ALA A 52 4.00 12.38 -4.18
C ALA A 52 5.37 12.64 -3.51
N THR A 53 5.35 13.16 -2.29
CA THR A 53 6.55 13.41 -1.47
C THR A 53 6.87 12.26 -0.54
N GLU A 54 5.99 11.26 -0.48
CA GLU A 54 6.07 10.14 0.44
C GLU A 54 5.92 8.81 -0.32
N PRO A 55 6.69 7.77 0.06
CA PRO A 55 6.56 6.45 -0.51
C PRO A 55 5.22 5.81 -0.10
N LEU A 56 4.75 4.83 -0.89
CA LEU A 56 3.55 4.07 -0.57
C LEU A 56 3.67 3.39 0.82
N ILE A 57 2.63 3.53 1.65
CA ILE A 57 2.60 3.02 3.03
C ILE A 57 2.65 1.49 3.04
N LEU A 58 3.51 0.92 3.90
CA LEU A 58 3.58 -0.53 4.16
C LEU A 58 2.38 -1.00 5.01
N GLY A 59 1.62 -1.96 4.49
CA GLY A 59 0.41 -2.48 5.12
C GLY A 59 0.63 -3.04 6.53
N ASP A 60 1.75 -3.71 6.79
CA ASP A 60 2.08 -4.21 8.13
C ASP A 60 2.39 -3.09 9.13
N GLN A 61 3.21 -2.09 8.75
CA GLN A 61 3.50 -0.95 9.62
C GLN A 61 2.25 -0.12 9.89
N MET A 62 1.39 0.05 8.87
CA MET A 62 0.09 0.70 9.04
C MET A 62 -0.82 -0.09 9.99
N THR A 63 -0.82 -1.42 9.89
CA THR A 63 -1.61 -2.28 10.77
C THR A 63 -1.11 -2.23 12.20
N GLU A 64 0.20 -2.29 12.42
CA GLU A 64 0.82 -2.17 13.74
C GLU A 64 0.53 -0.80 14.37
N TRP A 65 0.61 0.27 13.58
CA TRP A 65 0.27 1.61 14.03
C TRP A 65 -1.21 1.74 14.39
N LEU A 66 -2.12 1.19 13.56
CA LEU A 66 -3.56 1.19 13.82
C LEU A 66 -3.93 0.33 15.04
N SER A 67 -3.27 -0.82 15.22
CA SER A 67 -3.42 -1.68 16.41
C SER A 67 -3.00 -0.91 17.67
N SER A 68 -1.85 -0.24 17.63
CA SER A 68 -1.36 0.59 18.73
C SER A 68 -2.31 1.75 19.06
N LEU A 69 -2.94 2.33 18.04
CA LEU A 69 -3.97 3.35 18.22
C LEU A 69 -5.22 2.77 18.91
N LEU A 70 -5.69 1.59 18.49
CA LEU A 70 -6.84 0.93 19.14
C LEU A 70 -6.53 0.59 20.60
N ASP A 71 -5.31 0.15 20.91
CA ASP A 71 -4.87 -0.10 22.29
C ASP A 71 -4.79 1.19 23.13
N ALA A 72 -4.30 2.28 22.55
CA ALA A 72 -4.35 3.58 23.19
C ALA A 72 -5.80 4.01 23.48
N LEU A 73 -6.75 3.73 22.58
CA LEU A 73 -8.16 4.00 22.79
C LEU A 73 -8.77 3.13 23.91
N ARG A 74 -8.38 1.84 23.99
CA ARG A 74 -8.77 0.95 25.11
C ARG A 74 -8.29 1.48 26.45
N SER A 75 -7.11 2.10 26.49
CA SER A 75 -6.52 2.64 27.73
C SER A 75 -7.40 3.71 28.40
N PHE A 76 -8.26 4.41 27.65
CA PHE A 76 -9.21 5.38 28.22
C PHE A 76 -10.31 4.73 29.08
N THR A 77 -10.50 3.40 29.03
CA THR A 77 -11.48 2.67 29.85
C THR A 77 -10.94 2.05 31.14
N TYR A 78 -9.75 2.45 31.60
CA TYR A 78 -9.17 1.86 32.80
C TYR A 78 -10.13 1.95 34.01
N THR A 79 -10.32 0.82 34.68
CA THR A 79 -11.06 0.75 35.94
C THR A 79 -10.06 0.85 37.09
N ASN A 80 -10.31 1.74 38.04
CA ASN A 80 -9.61 1.73 39.32
C ASN A 80 -10.49 1.01 40.37
N SER A 81 -9.99 0.86 41.61
CA SER A 81 -10.72 0.23 42.73
C SER A 81 -12.09 0.87 43.04
N GLY A 82 -12.44 2.01 42.43
CA GLY A 82 -13.72 2.70 42.58
C GLY A 82 -14.63 2.67 41.33
N GLY A 83 -14.25 1.97 40.26
CA GLY A 83 -15.02 1.90 39.01
C GLY A 83 -14.31 2.56 37.81
N PRO A 84 -14.96 2.62 36.63
CA PRO A 84 -14.40 3.26 35.46
C PRO A 84 -14.26 4.78 35.69
N THR A 85 -13.08 5.34 35.46
CA THR A 85 -12.79 6.78 35.60
C THR A 85 -13.07 7.60 34.34
N GLY A 86 -13.55 6.96 33.27
CA GLY A 86 -13.87 7.58 31.99
C GLY A 86 -15.23 7.15 31.42
N PRO A 87 -15.71 7.80 30.34
CA PRO A 87 -16.91 7.36 29.64
C PRO A 87 -16.76 5.92 29.17
N ALA A 88 -17.84 5.12 29.30
CA ALA A 88 -17.84 3.74 28.82
C ALA A 88 -17.56 3.71 27.31
N ILE A 89 -16.46 3.08 26.91
CA ILE A 89 -16.17 2.80 25.50
C ILE A 89 -16.71 1.42 25.17
N ASN A 90 -17.32 1.31 23.99
CA ASN A 90 -17.76 0.03 23.46
C ASN A 90 -16.55 -0.78 22.97
N VAL A 91 -15.92 -1.53 23.88
CA VAL A 91 -14.75 -2.39 23.60
C VAL A 91 -15.03 -3.42 22.51
N TYR A 92 -16.27 -3.91 22.39
CA TYR A 92 -16.67 -4.82 21.33
C TYR A 92 -16.51 -4.18 19.94
N LEU A 93 -16.82 -2.89 19.79
CA LEU A 93 -16.63 -2.19 18.53
C LEU A 93 -15.14 -2.02 18.17
N LEU A 94 -14.27 -1.84 19.17
CA LEU A 94 -12.82 -1.79 18.95
C LEU A 94 -12.27 -3.16 18.52
N ASP A 95 -12.76 -4.25 19.13
CA ASP A 95 -12.37 -5.61 18.76
C ASP A 95 -12.79 -5.96 17.33
N GLN A 96 -13.98 -5.50 16.91
CA GLN A 96 -14.44 -5.66 15.53
C GLN A 96 -13.56 -4.87 14.54
N LEU A 97 -13.16 -3.64 14.89
CA LEU A 97 -12.27 -2.82 14.05
C LEU A 97 -10.86 -3.43 13.95
N GLU A 98 -10.32 -3.96 15.04
CA GLU A 98 -9.02 -4.65 15.02
C GLU A 98 -9.07 -5.88 14.11
N ALA A 99 -10.15 -6.65 14.15
CA ALA A 99 -10.35 -7.81 13.30
C ALA A 99 -10.43 -7.48 11.80
N THR A 100 -10.79 -6.24 11.43
CA THR A 100 -10.78 -5.83 10.01
C THR A 100 -9.42 -5.36 9.51
N LEU A 101 -8.46 -5.01 10.39
CA LEU A 101 -7.16 -4.47 9.96
C LEU A 101 -6.40 -5.40 9.02
N ASP A 102 -6.37 -6.70 9.31
CA ASP A 102 -5.71 -7.68 8.44
C ASP A 102 -6.42 -7.85 7.10
N THR A 103 -7.73 -7.54 7.03
CA THR A 103 -8.49 -7.58 5.77
C THR A 103 -8.22 -6.37 4.88
N LEU A 104 -7.69 -5.28 5.45
CA LEU A 104 -7.31 -4.07 4.71
C LEU A 104 -5.97 -4.22 4.00
N LYS A 105 -5.16 -5.23 4.39
CA LYS A 105 -3.88 -5.50 3.74
C LYS A 105 -4.11 -5.94 2.30
N SER A 106 -3.32 -5.38 1.38
CA SER A 106 -3.19 -5.94 0.04
C SER A 106 -2.71 -7.39 0.14
N ARG A 107 -3.20 -8.27 -0.75
CA ARG A 107 -2.73 -9.67 -0.86
C ARG A 107 -1.21 -9.75 -1.11
N GLN A 108 -0.60 -8.68 -1.60
CA GLN A 108 0.84 -8.53 -1.73
C GLN A 108 1.36 -7.56 -0.67
N ASN A 109 1.49 -8.06 0.56
CA ASN A 109 2.03 -7.33 1.69
C ASN A 109 3.52 -7.65 1.87
N LYS A 110 4.32 -7.31 0.86
CA LYS A 110 5.79 -7.37 0.92
C LYS A 110 6.33 -6.21 0.09
N THR A 111 6.75 -5.14 0.74
CA THR A 111 7.83 -4.32 0.19
C THR A 111 9.12 -5.06 0.54
N LEU A 112 9.78 -5.60 -0.49
CA LEU A 112 11.11 -6.21 -0.35
C LEU A 112 12.16 -5.14 -0.09
#